data_AF-A0A2V6FG11-F1
#
_entry.id   AF-A0A2V6FG11-F1
#
_cell.length_a   1.000
_cell.length_b   1.000
_cell.length_c   1.000
_cell.angle_alpha   90.00
_cell.angle_beta   90.00
_cell.angle_gamma   90.00
#
_symmetry.space_group_name_H-M   'P 1'
#
loop_
_entity.id
_entity.type
_entity.pdbx_description
1 polymer ?
#
loop_
_entity_poly.entity_id
_entity_poly.type
_entity_poly.pdbx_seq_one_letter_code
_entity_poly.pdbx_strand_id
1 'polypeptide(L)'
;MNAATTRRHFLKTAAGTGALLGLGDLGFLSRLRPVSAAEAKLEPDIVRFNPDIEPLVRFLEDTPRERLLEEVAARIKRGLSYRDLVAALLLAGVRNIQPRPVGFKFHAVLVVNSAHLASLSSPDSDRWLPIFWALDHFKSSQAQDVKEGDWTMRAVDESRIPAGEKARQAFIEAVENWDETAVDVAVSGLARSTSAQEIFELFCRYCARDFRELGHKAIYTANSWRTLQCIGWQHAEPVLRSLAYALLDRTGDANPAKSD
;
A
#
# COMPACT_ATOMS: atom_id res chain seq x y z
N MET A 1 -53.56 -6.02 6.37
CA MET A 1 -52.56 -7.04 5.99
C MET A 1 -51.63 -6.40 4.96
N ASN A 2 -50.37 -6.17 5.31
CA ASN A 2 -49.40 -5.46 4.48
C ASN A 2 -48.79 -6.42 3.44
N ALA A 3 -48.95 -6.12 2.15
CA ALA A 3 -48.22 -6.80 1.09
C ALA A 3 -46.79 -6.25 1.03
N ALA A 4 -45.79 -7.12 1.13
CA ALA A 4 -44.38 -6.75 1.09
C ALA A 4 -43.95 -6.29 -0.32
N THR A 5 -43.48 -5.06 -0.44
CA THR A 5 -42.91 -4.49 -1.66
C THR A 5 -41.61 -5.21 -2.02
N THR A 6 -41.56 -5.92 -3.15
CA THR A 6 -40.34 -6.62 -3.59
C THR A 6 -39.44 -5.71 -4.42
N ARG A 7 -38.12 -5.94 -4.39
CA ARG A 7 -37.10 -5.20 -5.18
C ARG A 7 -37.44 -5.13 -6.69
N ARG A 8 -38.11 -6.16 -7.21
CA ARG A 8 -38.54 -6.24 -8.62
C ARG A 8 -39.71 -5.30 -8.92
N HIS A 9 -40.58 -5.03 -7.95
CA HIS A 9 -41.65 -4.05 -8.07
C HIS A 9 -41.10 -2.62 -8.03
N PHE A 10 -40.14 -2.34 -7.16
CA PHE A 10 -39.48 -1.03 -7.07
C PHE A 10 -38.83 -0.61 -8.40
N LEU A 11 -38.11 -1.53 -9.06
CA LEU A 11 -37.46 -1.26 -10.35
C LEU A 11 -38.46 -1.05 -11.50
N LYS A 12 -39.59 -1.76 -11.49
CA LYS A 12 -40.66 -1.54 -12.49
C LYS A 12 -41.36 -0.19 -12.31
N THR A 13 -41.56 0.26 -11.08
CA THR A 13 -42.18 1.56 -10.80
C THR A 13 -41.21 2.71 -11.12
N ALA A 14 -39.91 2.56 -10.85
CA ALA A 14 -38.90 3.56 -11.18
C ALA A 14 -38.76 3.81 -12.69
N ALA A 15 -38.96 2.79 -13.53
CA ALA A 15 -38.91 2.93 -14.99
C ALA A 15 -40.21 3.49 -15.62
N GLY A 16 -41.35 3.42 -14.92
CA GLY A 16 -42.66 3.77 -15.48
C GLY A 16 -43.22 5.14 -15.07
N THR A 17 -42.77 5.70 -13.95
CA THR A 17 -43.41 6.91 -13.36
C THR A 17 -42.43 7.96 -12.83
N GLY A 18 -41.12 7.76 -12.99
CA GLY A 18 -40.07 8.67 -12.50
C GLY A 18 -39.49 9.66 -13.53
N ALA A 19 -40.03 9.73 -14.75
CA ALA A 19 -39.40 10.49 -15.84
C ALA A 19 -39.84 11.97 -15.97
N LEU A 20 -40.79 12.47 -15.17
CA LEU A 20 -41.41 13.77 -15.48
C LEU A 20 -41.32 14.88 -14.42
N LEU A 21 -40.69 14.69 -13.26
CA LEU A 21 -40.66 15.74 -12.22
C LEU A 21 -39.31 15.94 -11.48
N GLY A 22 -38.19 15.45 -12.00
CA GLY A 22 -36.90 15.55 -11.29
C GLY A 22 -35.64 15.68 -12.15
N LEU A 23 -35.74 15.99 -13.44
CA LEU A 23 -34.57 16.14 -14.31
C LEU A 23 -34.00 17.56 -14.25
N GLY A 24 -33.44 17.91 -13.09
CA GLY A 24 -32.36 18.89 -13.04
C GLY A 24 -31.11 18.25 -13.65
N ASP A 25 -30.81 18.67 -14.89
CA ASP A 25 -29.59 18.47 -15.67
C ASP A 25 -28.63 17.34 -15.25
N LEU A 26 -28.99 16.10 -15.60
CA LEU A 26 -28.03 15.00 -15.71
C LEU A 26 -27.11 15.14 -16.95
N GLY A 27 -27.15 16.27 -17.67
CA GLY A 27 -26.29 16.55 -18.81
C GLY A 27 -24.80 16.56 -18.46
N PHE A 28 -24.44 16.77 -17.19
CA PHE A 28 -23.04 16.60 -16.75
C PHE A 28 -22.54 15.16 -16.91
N LEU A 29 -23.42 14.14 -16.77
CA LEU A 29 -23.05 12.73 -16.95
C LEU A 29 -22.63 12.43 -18.39
N SER A 30 -23.19 13.15 -19.37
CA SER A 30 -22.79 13.03 -20.78
C SER A 30 -21.43 13.66 -21.10
N ARG A 31 -20.89 14.49 -20.19
CA ARG A 31 -19.54 15.09 -20.29
C ARG A 31 -18.48 14.26 -19.56
N LEU A 32 -18.89 13.30 -18.74
CA LEU A 32 -17.96 12.36 -18.13
C LEU A 32 -17.50 11.37 -19.22
N ARG A 33 -16.19 11.11 -19.26
CA ARG A 33 -15.65 10.06 -20.12
C ARG A 33 -16.37 8.75 -19.77
N PRO A 34 -16.89 7.99 -20.75
CA PRO A 34 -17.49 6.69 -20.48
C PRO A 34 -16.42 5.79 -19.83
N VAL A 35 -16.66 5.36 -18.59
CA VAL A 35 -15.80 4.36 -17.96
C VAL A 35 -16.02 3.07 -18.73
N SER A 36 -15.00 2.62 -19.46
CA SER A 36 -15.09 1.36 -20.18
C SER A 36 -15.18 0.20 -19.17
N ALA A 37 -15.85 -0.89 -19.54
CA ALA A 37 -15.85 -2.10 -18.70
C ALA A 37 -14.43 -2.69 -18.51
N ALA A 38 -13.45 -2.26 -19.33
CA ALA A 38 -12.04 -2.56 -19.18
C ALA A 38 -11.35 -1.66 -18.12
N GLU A 39 -11.66 -0.36 -18.05
CA GLU A 39 -11.22 0.52 -16.95
C GLU A 39 -11.84 0.14 -15.61
N ALA A 40 -13.03 -0.48 -15.62
CA ALA A 40 -13.68 -1.00 -14.41
C ALA A 40 -13.21 -2.42 -14.03
N LYS A 41 -12.46 -3.11 -14.90
CA LYS A 41 -11.87 -4.42 -14.59
C LYS A 41 -10.61 -4.21 -13.76
N LEU A 42 -10.82 -4.16 -12.44
CA LEU A 42 -9.75 -4.36 -11.47
C LEU A 42 -9.16 -5.76 -11.65
N GLU A 43 -7.88 -5.83 -12.01
CA GLU A 43 -7.08 -7.05 -11.92
C GLU A 43 -7.28 -7.66 -10.51
N PRO A 44 -7.91 -8.84 -10.38
CA PRO A 44 -8.19 -9.43 -9.06
C PRO A 44 -6.92 -9.80 -8.29
N ASP A 45 -5.78 -9.79 -8.98
CA ASP A 45 -4.52 -10.31 -8.49
C ASP A 45 -3.63 -9.26 -7.81
N ILE A 46 -4.08 -8.00 -7.61
CA ILE A 46 -3.30 -6.94 -6.93
C ILE A 46 -3.78 -6.76 -5.49
N VAL A 47 -2.87 -6.46 -4.56
CA VAL A 47 -3.22 -6.14 -3.16
C VAL A 47 -4.23 -4.99 -3.08
N ARG A 48 -5.27 -5.17 -2.26
CA ARG A 48 -6.32 -4.17 -1.99
C ARG A 48 -6.19 -3.65 -0.58
N PHE A 49 -6.31 -2.34 -0.41
CA PHE A 49 -6.32 -1.71 0.90
C PHE A 49 -7.76 -1.55 1.43
N ASN A 50 -7.86 -1.09 2.67
CA ASN A 50 -9.15 -0.73 3.26
C ASN A 50 -9.89 0.28 2.35
N PRO A 51 -11.20 0.10 2.08
CA PRO A 51 -12.01 1.00 1.26
C PRO A 51 -11.87 2.49 1.58
N ASP A 52 -11.57 2.85 2.82
CA ASP A 52 -11.45 4.25 3.23
C ASP A 52 -10.17 4.92 2.69
N ILE A 53 -9.06 4.18 2.57
CA ILE A 53 -7.77 4.73 2.12
C ILE A 53 -7.49 4.45 0.65
N GLU A 54 -8.00 3.33 0.11
CA GLU A 54 -7.76 2.87 -1.26
C GLU A 54 -7.97 3.97 -2.34
N PRO A 55 -9.04 4.80 -2.29
CA PRO A 55 -9.22 5.87 -3.27
C PRO A 55 -8.10 6.93 -3.27
N LEU A 56 -7.53 7.22 -2.09
CA LEU A 56 -6.42 8.16 -1.98
C LEU A 56 -5.13 7.52 -2.50
N VAL A 57 -4.90 6.23 -2.23
CA VAL A 57 -3.74 5.51 -2.76
C VAL A 57 -3.78 5.49 -4.30
N ARG A 58 -4.91 5.09 -4.88
CA ARG A 58 -5.13 5.09 -6.33
C ARG A 58 -4.94 6.48 -6.93
N PHE A 59 -5.45 7.51 -6.27
CA PHE A 59 -5.22 8.88 -6.70
C PHE A 59 -3.72 9.22 -6.81
N LEU A 60 -2.86 8.80 -5.87
CA LEU A 60 -1.41 9.03 -5.96
C LEU A 60 -0.77 8.24 -7.12
N GLU A 61 -1.22 7.00 -7.32
CA GLU A 61 -0.71 6.10 -8.35
C GLU A 61 -1.06 6.58 -9.76
N ASP A 62 -2.32 6.94 -9.97
CA ASP A 62 -2.88 7.22 -11.30
C ASP A 62 -2.65 8.67 -11.72
N THR A 63 -2.45 9.59 -10.78
CA THR A 63 -2.19 11.00 -11.10
C THR A 63 -0.81 11.14 -11.73
N PRO A 64 -0.68 11.71 -12.94
CA PRO A 64 0.61 11.95 -13.57
C PRO A 64 1.51 12.85 -12.72
N ARG A 65 2.83 12.60 -12.75
CA ARG A 65 3.81 13.27 -11.90
C ARG A 65 3.71 14.79 -11.98
N GLU A 66 3.56 15.31 -13.19
CA GLU A 66 3.49 16.74 -13.51
C GLU A 66 2.25 17.44 -12.94
N ARG A 67 1.22 16.69 -12.54
CA ARG A 67 0.00 17.23 -11.91
C ARG A 67 -0.12 16.87 -10.43
N LEU A 68 0.64 15.89 -9.94
CA LEU A 68 0.43 15.30 -8.63
C LEU A 68 0.47 16.34 -7.50
N LEU A 69 1.50 17.19 -7.49
CA LEU A 69 1.68 18.15 -6.40
C LEU A 69 0.53 19.17 -6.34
N GLU A 70 0.07 19.66 -7.49
CA GLU A 70 -1.05 20.60 -7.57
C GLU A 70 -2.36 19.96 -7.10
N GLU A 71 -2.64 18.73 -7.55
CA GLU A 71 -3.85 17.99 -7.20
C GLU A 71 -3.86 17.60 -5.70
N VAL A 72 -2.72 17.22 -5.14
CA VAL A 72 -2.54 16.98 -3.69
C VAL A 72 -2.78 18.27 -2.91
N ALA A 73 -2.17 19.39 -3.33
CA ALA A 73 -2.38 20.68 -2.68
C ALA A 73 -3.87 21.09 -2.68
N ALA A 74 -4.59 20.85 -3.78
CA ALA A 74 -6.02 21.09 -3.87
C ALA A 74 -6.83 20.20 -2.91
N ARG A 75 -6.44 18.95 -2.69
CA ARG A 75 -7.07 18.06 -1.70
C ARG A 75 -6.76 18.49 -0.26
N ILE A 76 -5.53 18.91 0.04
CA ILE A 76 -5.15 19.45 1.37
C ILE A 76 -5.99 20.67 1.71
N LYS A 77 -6.16 21.61 0.77
CA LYS A 77 -7.04 22.78 0.94
C LYS A 77 -8.51 22.41 1.20
N ARG A 78 -8.95 21.23 0.75
CA ARG A 78 -10.29 20.68 0.98
C ARG A 78 -10.39 19.79 2.23
N GLY A 79 -9.33 19.73 3.04
CA GLY A 79 -9.33 19.02 4.32
C GLY A 79 -8.72 17.62 4.28
N LEU A 80 -7.92 17.27 3.26
CA LEU A 80 -7.16 16.02 3.30
C LEU A 80 -6.21 16.03 4.51
N SER A 81 -6.32 15.00 5.35
CA SER A 81 -5.48 14.81 6.53
C SER A 81 -4.03 14.55 6.15
N TYR A 82 -3.11 15.14 6.91
CA TYR A 82 -1.68 14.85 6.83
C TYR A 82 -1.39 13.35 7.02
N ARG A 83 -2.04 12.73 8.02
CA ARG A 83 -1.85 11.31 8.32
C ARG A 83 -2.32 10.42 7.17
N ASP A 84 -3.46 10.75 6.55
CA ASP A 84 -4.00 9.97 5.42
C ASP A 84 -3.10 10.09 4.19
N LEU A 85 -2.54 11.29 3.93
CA LEU A 85 -1.60 11.46 2.83
C LEU A 85 -0.30 10.67 3.05
N VAL A 86 0.26 10.68 4.26
CA VAL A 86 1.45 9.87 4.60
C VAL A 86 1.15 8.38 4.50
N ALA A 87 -0.03 7.94 4.97
CA ALA A 87 -0.47 6.56 4.84
C ALA A 87 -0.58 6.14 3.38
N ALA A 88 -1.26 6.96 2.56
CA ALA A 88 -1.44 6.67 1.14
C ALA A 88 -0.11 6.67 0.37
N LEU A 89 0.82 7.57 0.70
CA LEU A 89 2.16 7.59 0.11
C LEU A 89 2.91 6.29 0.41
N LEU A 90 2.92 5.85 1.68
CA LEU A 90 3.56 4.58 2.04
C LEU A 90 2.91 3.40 1.30
N LEU A 91 1.57 3.33 1.31
CA LEU A 91 0.81 2.24 0.70
C LEU A 91 0.96 2.18 -0.82
N ALA A 92 0.99 3.33 -1.50
CA ALA A 92 1.26 3.42 -2.92
C ALA A 92 2.68 2.94 -3.25
N GLY A 93 3.65 3.33 -2.42
CA GLY A 93 5.04 2.89 -2.57
C GLY A 93 5.21 1.38 -2.41
N VAL A 94 4.70 0.79 -1.33
CA VAL A 94 4.83 -0.67 -1.10
C VAL A 94 4.05 -1.51 -2.12
N ARG A 95 3.02 -0.96 -2.77
CA ARG A 95 2.27 -1.65 -3.82
C ARG A 95 2.96 -1.65 -5.18
N ASN A 96 3.66 -0.57 -5.55
CA ASN A 96 4.09 -0.36 -6.95
C ASN A 96 5.60 -0.12 -7.12
N ILE A 97 6.40 -0.32 -6.08
CA ILE A 97 7.86 -0.21 -6.18
C ILE A 97 8.44 -1.47 -5.60
N GLN A 98 9.16 -2.23 -6.44
CA GLN A 98 9.76 -3.48 -6.01
C GLN A 98 10.76 -3.23 -4.85
N PRO A 99 10.62 -3.93 -3.71
CA PRO A 99 11.53 -3.78 -2.57
C PRO A 99 12.97 -4.26 -2.78
N ARG A 100 13.31 -4.76 -3.98
CA ARG A 100 14.57 -5.41 -4.28
C ARG A 100 15.18 -4.87 -5.58
N PRO A 101 16.51 -4.60 -5.65
CA PRO A 101 17.41 -4.57 -4.51
C PRO A 101 16.98 -3.55 -3.45
N VAL A 102 17.23 -3.82 -2.17
CA VAL A 102 16.76 -2.93 -1.09
C VAL A 102 17.53 -1.61 -1.11
N GLY A 103 16.95 -0.58 -1.72
CA GLY A 103 17.59 0.73 -1.94
C GLY A 103 17.19 1.30 -3.31
N PHE A 104 18.01 2.19 -3.87
CA PHE A 104 17.77 2.76 -5.20
C PHE A 104 16.36 3.36 -5.33
N LYS A 105 15.55 2.92 -6.30
CA LYS A 105 14.14 3.36 -6.46
C LYS A 105 13.30 3.10 -5.21
N PHE A 106 13.65 2.09 -4.40
CA PHE A 106 12.93 1.77 -3.19
C PHE A 106 13.16 2.79 -2.05
N HIS A 107 14.13 3.72 -2.19
CA HIS A 107 14.24 4.86 -1.28
C HIS A 107 12.93 5.64 -1.17
N ALA A 108 12.09 5.67 -2.22
CA ALA A 108 10.75 6.25 -2.14
C ALA A 108 9.88 5.72 -1.00
N VAL A 109 10.05 4.45 -0.60
CA VAL A 109 9.36 3.85 0.56
C VAL A 109 10.17 4.07 1.83
N LEU A 110 11.49 3.86 1.78
CA LEU A 110 12.37 3.95 2.96
C LEU A 110 12.35 5.34 3.60
N VAL A 111 12.22 6.40 2.79
CA VAL A 111 12.30 7.78 3.26
C VAL A 111 11.01 8.31 3.87
N VAL A 112 9.87 7.61 3.78
CA VAL A 112 8.57 8.14 4.22
C VAL A 112 8.60 8.59 5.70
N ASN A 113 9.17 7.77 6.59
CA ASN A 113 9.34 8.16 7.99
C ASN A 113 10.28 9.37 8.15
N SER A 114 11.37 9.41 7.38
CA SER A 114 12.33 10.51 7.44
C SER A 114 11.71 11.82 6.96
N ALA A 115 10.91 11.79 5.89
CA ALA A 115 10.14 12.92 5.40
C ALA A 115 9.10 13.37 6.43
N HIS A 116 8.44 12.41 7.11
CA HIS A 116 7.55 12.70 8.22
C HIS A 116 8.27 13.43 9.38
N LEU A 117 9.44 12.95 9.81
CA LEU A 117 10.23 13.58 10.88
C LEU A 117 10.77 14.96 10.48
N ALA A 118 11.22 15.12 9.23
CA ALA A 118 11.66 16.40 8.70
C ALA A 118 10.51 17.41 8.66
N SER A 119 9.31 16.97 8.25
CA SER A 119 8.09 17.77 8.30
C SER A 119 7.79 18.25 9.72
N LEU A 120 7.76 17.35 10.71
CA LEU A 120 7.49 17.71 12.10
C LEU A 120 8.55 18.64 12.72
N SER A 121 9.79 18.55 12.24
CA SER A 121 10.90 19.40 12.69
C SER A 121 10.99 20.73 11.94
N SER A 122 10.17 20.94 10.90
CA SER A 122 10.17 22.16 10.10
C SER A 122 9.26 23.24 10.70
N PRO A 123 9.51 24.52 10.40
CA PRO A 123 8.55 25.60 10.65
C PRO A 123 7.17 25.28 10.05
N ASP A 124 6.11 25.80 10.66
CA ASP A 124 4.72 25.57 10.22
C ASP A 124 4.49 25.88 8.73
N SER A 125 5.14 26.93 8.20
CA SER A 125 5.06 27.32 6.78
C SER A 125 5.64 26.27 5.82
N ASP A 126 6.59 25.47 6.30
CA ASP A 126 7.44 24.61 5.49
C ASP A 126 7.13 23.11 5.72
N ARG A 127 6.25 22.81 6.69
CA ARG A 127 5.90 21.45 7.14
C ARG A 127 5.46 20.53 6.00
N TRP A 128 4.88 21.07 4.93
CA TRP A 128 4.48 20.27 3.77
C TRP A 128 5.63 19.97 2.80
N LEU A 129 6.72 20.75 2.78
CA LEU A 129 7.78 20.62 1.79
C LEU A 129 8.41 19.20 1.77
N PRO A 130 8.75 18.58 2.92
CA PRO A 130 9.32 17.22 2.90
C PRO A 130 8.36 16.17 2.34
N ILE A 131 7.06 16.33 2.57
CA ILE A 131 6.03 15.42 2.07
C ILE A 131 5.83 15.59 0.56
N PHE A 132 5.83 16.83 0.07
CA PHE A 132 5.76 17.12 -1.37
C PHE A 132 6.98 16.61 -2.12
N TRP A 133 8.17 16.72 -1.53
CA TRP A 133 9.37 16.10 -2.07
C TRP A 133 9.23 14.57 -2.16
N ALA A 134 8.72 13.93 -1.10
CA ALA A 134 8.54 12.48 -1.08
C ALA A 134 7.51 12.00 -2.12
N LEU A 135 6.44 12.77 -2.36
CA LEU A 135 5.45 12.51 -3.41
C LEU A 135 6.07 12.55 -4.81
N ASP A 136 6.88 13.57 -5.12
CA ASP A 136 7.58 13.67 -6.40
C ASP A 136 8.60 12.53 -6.59
N HIS A 137 9.32 12.19 -5.52
CA HIS A 137 10.28 11.09 -5.53
C HIS A 137 9.59 9.72 -5.71
N PHE A 138 8.43 9.52 -5.10
CA PHE A 138 7.58 8.35 -5.35
C PHE A 138 7.24 8.21 -6.83
N LYS A 139 6.78 9.27 -7.50
CA LYS A 139 6.45 9.21 -8.92
C LYS A 139 7.65 8.95 -9.82
N SER A 140 8.82 9.50 -9.46
CA SER A 140 10.07 9.19 -10.16
C SER A 140 10.41 7.70 -10.06
N SER A 141 10.27 7.15 -8.85
CA SER A 141 10.61 5.75 -8.55
C SER A 141 9.60 4.77 -9.14
N GLN A 142 8.31 5.10 -9.11
CA GLN A 142 7.25 4.36 -9.80
C GLN A 142 7.53 4.30 -11.31
N ALA A 143 7.86 5.44 -11.94
CA ALA A 143 8.19 5.47 -13.35
C ALA A 143 9.46 4.68 -13.70
N GLN A 144 10.41 4.58 -12.77
CA GLN A 144 11.57 3.71 -12.92
C GLN A 144 11.18 2.23 -12.80
N ASP A 145 10.31 1.88 -11.85
CA ASP A 145 9.84 0.51 -11.66
C ASP A 145 9.13 -0.04 -12.91
N VAL A 146 8.27 0.79 -13.54
CA VAL A 146 7.62 0.48 -14.83
C VAL A 146 8.64 0.10 -15.91
N LYS A 147 9.80 0.78 -15.96
CA LYS A 147 10.86 0.48 -16.95
C LYS A 147 11.62 -0.80 -16.63
N GLU A 148 11.57 -1.26 -15.39
CA GLU A 148 12.33 -2.41 -14.87
C GLU A 148 11.47 -3.66 -14.70
N GLY A 149 10.24 -3.65 -15.20
CA GLY A 149 9.34 -4.82 -15.19
C GLY A 149 7.97 -4.56 -14.60
N ASP A 150 7.68 -3.33 -14.14
CA ASP A 150 6.37 -2.90 -13.64
C ASP A 150 5.86 -3.82 -12.52
N TRP A 151 6.67 -3.96 -11.48
CA TRP A 151 6.34 -4.83 -10.37
C TRP A 151 5.18 -4.24 -9.59
N THR A 152 4.21 -5.11 -9.25
CA THR A 152 3.15 -4.76 -8.31
C THR A 152 2.96 -5.87 -7.30
N MET A 153 2.67 -5.49 -6.05
CA MET A 153 2.38 -6.45 -5.00
C MET A 153 1.09 -7.20 -5.31
N ARG A 154 1.23 -8.50 -5.55
CA ARG A 154 0.09 -9.37 -5.82
C ARG A 154 -0.77 -9.58 -4.57
N ALA A 155 -2.03 -9.93 -4.76
CA ALA A 155 -2.90 -10.39 -3.68
C ALA A 155 -2.27 -11.60 -2.98
N VAL A 156 -2.43 -11.69 -1.65
CA VAL A 156 -1.98 -12.85 -0.90
C VAL A 156 -2.83 -14.07 -1.25
N ASP A 157 -2.22 -15.26 -1.30
CA ASP A 157 -2.99 -16.50 -1.39
C ASP A 157 -3.66 -16.82 -0.05
N GLU A 158 -4.89 -16.33 0.10
CA GLU A 158 -5.73 -16.48 1.30
C GLU A 158 -5.87 -17.94 1.76
N SER A 159 -5.84 -18.91 0.83
CA SER A 159 -6.03 -20.33 1.15
C SER A 159 -4.83 -20.95 1.87
N ARG A 160 -3.66 -20.30 1.78
CA ARG A 160 -2.39 -20.77 2.33
C ARG A 160 -1.95 -20.03 3.59
N ILE A 161 -2.73 -19.04 4.04
CA ILE A 161 -2.40 -18.30 5.25
C ILE A 161 -2.47 -19.25 6.46
N PRO A 162 -1.39 -19.39 7.24
CA PRO A 162 -1.40 -20.24 8.43
C PRO A 162 -2.39 -19.69 9.47
N ALA A 163 -3.00 -20.59 10.23
CA ALA A 163 -3.77 -20.22 11.42
C ALA A 163 -2.90 -19.39 12.38
N GLY A 164 -3.51 -18.44 13.10
CA GLY A 164 -2.77 -17.45 13.92
C GLY A 164 -1.74 -18.04 14.87
N GLU A 165 -2.10 -19.11 15.60
CA GLU A 165 -1.20 -19.83 16.51
C GLU A 165 0.05 -20.43 15.82
N LYS A 166 -0.04 -20.69 14.51
CA LYS A 166 1.05 -21.24 13.69
C LYS A 166 1.79 -20.18 12.90
N ALA A 167 1.25 -18.96 12.78
CA ALA A 167 1.78 -17.92 11.91
C ALA A 167 3.22 -17.51 12.27
N ARG A 168 3.50 -17.38 13.57
CA ARG A 168 4.86 -17.07 14.06
C ARG A 168 5.89 -18.12 13.65
N GLN A 169 5.56 -19.40 13.86
CA GLN A 169 6.47 -20.50 13.53
C GLN A 169 6.66 -20.62 12.01
N ALA A 170 5.57 -20.53 11.24
CA ALA A 170 5.62 -20.54 9.78
C ALA A 170 6.46 -19.38 9.22
N PHE A 171 6.38 -18.19 9.82
CA PHE A 171 7.19 -17.04 9.41
C PHE A 171 8.67 -17.28 9.66
N ILE A 172 9.02 -17.76 10.86
CA ILE A 172 10.41 -18.12 11.21
C ILE A 172 10.95 -19.14 10.20
N GLU A 173 10.24 -20.24 9.97
CA GLU A 173 10.67 -21.28 9.03
C GLU A 173 10.84 -20.75 7.61
N ALA A 174 9.90 -19.94 7.11
CA ALA A 174 10.00 -19.36 5.77
C ALA A 174 11.20 -18.42 5.64
N VAL A 175 11.42 -17.57 6.64
CA VAL A 175 12.52 -16.60 6.65
C VAL A 175 13.87 -17.30 6.77
N GLU A 176 14.01 -18.30 7.64
CA GLU A 176 15.25 -19.10 7.77
C GLU A 176 15.56 -19.89 6.51
N ASN A 177 14.55 -20.42 5.81
CA ASN A 177 14.72 -21.15 4.56
C ASN A 177 14.88 -20.25 3.32
N TRP A 178 14.77 -18.93 3.47
CA TRP A 178 14.74 -17.95 2.38
C TRP A 178 13.65 -18.26 1.35
N ASP A 179 12.48 -18.72 1.81
CA ASP A 179 11.33 -19.05 0.96
C ASP A 179 10.39 -17.83 0.82
N GLU A 180 10.47 -17.19 -0.35
CA GLU A 180 9.71 -15.98 -0.67
C GLU A 180 8.20 -16.21 -0.75
N THR A 181 7.78 -17.39 -1.21
CA THR A 181 6.35 -17.70 -1.34
C THR A 181 5.76 -18.04 0.02
N ALA A 182 6.48 -18.80 0.84
CA ALA A 182 6.04 -19.13 2.18
C ALA A 182 6.04 -17.89 3.10
N VAL A 183 7.01 -16.98 2.94
CA VAL A 183 7.07 -15.79 3.82
C VAL A 183 5.88 -14.86 3.60
N ASP A 184 5.41 -14.72 2.36
CA ASP A 184 4.30 -13.82 2.02
C ASP A 184 2.97 -14.23 2.69
N VAL A 185 2.66 -15.53 2.69
CA VAL A 185 1.46 -16.04 3.37
C VAL A 185 1.64 -16.07 4.89
N ALA A 186 2.83 -16.38 5.38
CA ALA A 186 3.10 -16.45 6.82
C ALA A 186 3.08 -15.07 7.49
N VAL A 187 3.66 -14.05 6.85
CA VAL A 187 3.63 -12.68 7.37
C VAL A 187 2.23 -12.08 7.35
N SER A 188 1.39 -12.48 6.40
CA SER A 188 -0.03 -12.09 6.37
C SER A 188 -0.79 -12.71 7.55
N GLY A 189 -0.55 -13.98 7.86
CA GLY A 189 -1.06 -14.60 9.09
C GLY A 189 -0.58 -13.85 10.35
N LEU A 190 0.72 -13.52 10.41
CA LEU A 190 1.33 -12.82 11.54
C LEU A 190 0.71 -11.44 11.75
N ALA A 191 0.52 -10.66 10.69
CA ALA A 191 -0.09 -9.33 10.75
C ALA A 191 -1.53 -9.34 11.28
N ARG A 192 -2.25 -10.46 11.10
CA ARG A 192 -3.66 -10.62 11.50
C ARG A 192 -3.83 -11.18 12.92
N SER A 193 -2.84 -11.87 13.46
CA SER A 193 -2.98 -12.61 14.73
C SER A 193 -2.02 -12.19 15.85
N THR A 194 -0.99 -11.40 15.55
CA THR A 194 0.12 -11.15 16.48
C THR A 194 0.22 -9.67 16.84
N SER A 195 0.66 -9.39 18.07
CA SER A 195 0.81 -8.00 18.53
C SER A 195 1.91 -7.26 17.75
N ALA A 196 1.75 -5.95 17.62
CA ALA A 196 2.74 -5.09 16.96
C ALA A 196 4.16 -5.30 17.52
N GLN A 197 4.29 -5.35 18.85
CA GLN A 197 5.58 -5.48 19.53
C GLN A 197 6.28 -6.81 19.21
N GLU A 198 5.56 -7.93 19.25
CA GLU A 198 6.12 -9.24 18.91
C GLU A 198 6.53 -9.33 17.43
N ILE A 199 5.74 -8.73 16.52
CA ILE A 199 6.11 -8.61 15.11
C ILE A 199 7.42 -7.84 15.00
N PHE A 200 7.54 -6.70 15.67
CA PHE A 200 8.73 -5.86 15.59
C PHE A 200 9.99 -6.56 16.09
N GLU A 201 9.90 -7.30 17.19
CA GLU A 201 11.02 -8.08 17.72
C GLU A 201 11.51 -9.15 16.72
N LEU A 202 10.58 -9.85 16.06
CA LEU A 202 10.94 -10.80 14.99
C LEU A 202 11.64 -10.10 13.83
N PHE A 203 11.09 -8.99 13.34
CA PHE A 203 11.69 -8.26 12.21
C PHE A 203 13.05 -7.64 12.57
N CYS A 204 13.26 -7.20 13.82
CA CYS A 204 14.56 -6.71 14.29
C CYS A 204 15.63 -7.81 14.26
N ARG A 205 15.27 -9.03 14.68
CA ARG A 205 16.18 -10.18 14.60
C ARG A 205 16.57 -10.46 13.15
N TYR A 206 15.58 -10.52 12.25
CA TYR A 206 15.81 -10.93 10.86
C TYR A 206 16.39 -9.85 9.96
N CYS A 207 16.19 -8.55 10.25
CA CYS A 207 16.80 -7.50 9.46
C CYS A 207 18.30 -7.33 9.72
N ALA A 208 18.78 -7.78 10.88
CA ALA A 208 20.19 -7.68 11.26
C ALA A 208 21.02 -8.92 10.85
N ARG A 209 20.39 -9.98 10.33
CA ARG A 209 21.11 -11.22 9.96
C ARG A 209 21.90 -11.10 8.66
N ASP A 210 21.55 -10.11 7.83
CA ASP A 210 22.10 -9.96 6.48
C ASP A 210 22.37 -8.47 6.19
N PHE A 211 23.65 -8.15 6.03
CA PHE A 211 24.15 -6.78 5.82
C PHE A 211 24.34 -6.42 4.34
N ARG A 212 23.94 -7.31 3.40
CA ARG A 212 23.79 -6.93 1.99
C ARG A 212 22.92 -5.67 1.87
N GLU A 213 23.11 -4.94 0.78
CA GLU A 213 22.44 -3.65 0.56
C GLU A 213 22.73 -2.64 1.68
N LEU A 214 23.95 -2.61 2.23
CA LEU A 214 24.46 -1.56 3.13
C LEU A 214 23.55 -1.25 4.34
N GLY A 215 22.83 -2.24 4.86
CA GLY A 215 21.94 -2.08 6.02
C GLY A 215 20.56 -1.48 5.71
N HIS A 216 20.18 -1.33 4.43
CA HIS A 216 18.85 -0.82 4.06
C HIS A 216 17.70 -1.69 4.61
N LYS A 217 17.92 -3.00 4.82
CA LYS A 217 16.96 -3.89 5.49
C LYS A 217 16.62 -3.42 6.91
N ALA A 218 17.65 -3.05 7.69
CA ALA A 218 17.45 -2.53 9.05
C ALA A 218 16.79 -1.15 9.04
N ILE A 219 17.17 -0.28 8.09
CA ILE A 219 16.51 1.02 7.88
C ILE A 219 15.03 0.80 7.57
N TYR A 220 14.70 -0.15 6.68
CA TYR A 220 13.33 -0.41 6.28
C TYR A 220 12.49 -0.93 7.45
N THR A 221 13.01 -1.88 8.23
CA THR A 221 12.34 -2.38 9.45
C THR A 221 12.05 -1.24 10.41
N ALA A 222 13.05 -0.41 10.71
CA ALA A 222 12.93 0.65 11.70
C ALA A 222 11.97 1.77 11.24
N ASN A 223 11.99 2.13 9.95
CA ASN A 223 11.11 3.16 9.39
C ASN A 223 9.69 2.67 9.17
N SER A 224 9.48 1.39 8.82
CA SER A 224 8.15 0.77 8.75
C SER A 224 7.49 0.77 10.12
N TRP A 225 8.19 0.33 11.16
CA TRP A 225 7.71 0.36 12.53
C TRP A 225 7.25 1.77 12.94
N ARG A 226 8.13 2.76 12.79
CA ARG A 226 7.84 4.15 13.18
C ARG A 226 6.70 4.77 12.38
N THR A 227 6.65 4.51 11.07
CA THR A 227 5.56 5.03 10.24
C THR A 227 4.23 4.41 10.65
N LEU A 228 4.18 3.10 10.93
CA LEU A 228 2.97 2.42 11.42
C LEU A 228 2.49 2.94 12.79
N GLN A 229 3.38 3.43 13.65
CA GLN A 229 2.97 4.15 14.87
C GLN A 229 2.23 5.46 14.56
N CYS A 230 2.58 6.13 13.45
CA CYS A 230 1.95 7.38 13.03
C CYS A 230 0.64 7.12 12.25
N ILE A 231 0.66 6.24 11.25
CA ILE A 231 -0.47 6.02 10.34
C ILE A 231 -1.47 4.98 10.87
N GLY A 232 -1.05 4.15 11.82
CA GLY A 232 -1.86 3.11 12.45
C GLY A 232 -1.64 1.72 11.86
N TRP A 233 -1.75 0.72 12.74
CA TRP A 233 -1.46 -0.69 12.44
C TRP A 233 -2.52 -1.39 11.59
N GLN A 234 -3.68 -0.78 11.36
CA GLN A 234 -4.64 -1.26 10.38
C GLN A 234 -4.09 -1.30 8.94
N HIS A 235 -2.94 -0.64 8.69
CA HIS A 235 -2.21 -0.66 7.42
C HIS A 235 -1.01 -1.62 7.42
N ALA A 236 -0.80 -2.40 8.47
CA ALA A 236 0.45 -3.15 8.67
C ALA A 236 0.66 -4.28 7.66
N GLU A 237 -0.37 -5.06 7.33
CA GLU A 237 -0.24 -6.26 6.49
C GLU A 237 0.53 -6.03 5.18
N PRO A 238 0.16 -5.09 4.28
CA PRO A 238 0.91 -4.86 3.05
C PRO A 238 2.32 -4.31 3.30
N VAL A 239 2.51 -3.50 4.34
CA VAL A 239 3.83 -2.96 4.71
C VAL A 239 4.75 -4.09 5.16
N LEU A 240 4.23 -5.02 5.98
CA LEU A 240 4.96 -6.17 6.49
C LEU A 240 5.23 -7.20 5.38
N ARG A 241 4.30 -7.41 4.44
CA ARG A 241 4.53 -8.23 3.23
C ARG A 241 5.68 -7.68 2.39
N SER A 242 5.67 -6.38 2.10
CA SER A 242 6.77 -5.71 1.39
C SER A 242 8.09 -5.82 2.14
N LEU A 243 8.09 -5.61 3.46
CA LEU A 243 9.27 -5.73 4.30
C LEU A 243 9.81 -7.17 4.34
N ALA A 244 8.96 -8.17 4.53
CA ALA A 244 9.35 -9.57 4.52
C ALA A 244 9.96 -9.98 3.18
N TYR A 245 9.36 -9.51 2.08
CA TYR A 245 9.95 -9.67 0.75
C TYR A 245 11.33 -9.01 0.70
N ALA A 246 11.50 -7.75 1.14
CA ALA A 246 12.81 -7.09 1.17
C ALA A 246 13.87 -7.84 2.00
N LEU A 247 13.50 -8.44 3.14
CA LEU A 247 14.44 -9.15 4.01
C LEU A 247 15.06 -10.39 3.36
N LEU A 248 14.37 -11.00 2.40
CA LEU A 248 14.83 -12.18 1.66
C LEU A 248 15.64 -11.83 0.40
N ASP A 249 15.95 -10.54 0.17
CA ASP A 249 16.82 -10.14 -0.93
C ASP A 249 18.23 -10.71 -0.75
N ARG A 250 18.72 -11.44 -1.76
CA ARG A 250 20.03 -12.09 -1.76
C ARG A 250 20.99 -11.49 -2.79
N THR A 251 20.61 -10.40 -3.45
CA THR A 251 21.44 -9.74 -4.48
C THR A 251 21.94 -10.68 -5.59
N GLY A 252 21.18 -11.74 -5.87
CA GLY A 252 21.54 -12.78 -6.84
C GLY A 252 22.37 -13.95 -6.30
N ASP A 253 22.78 -13.93 -5.02
CA ASP A 253 23.55 -15.01 -4.39
C ASP A 253 22.74 -16.30 -4.23
N ALA A 254 23.45 -17.42 -4.05
CA ALA A 254 22.86 -18.69 -3.66
C ALA A 254 22.05 -18.58 -2.36
N ASN A 255 21.11 -19.50 -2.13
CA ASN A 255 20.31 -19.49 -0.91
C ASN A 255 21.24 -19.70 0.31
N PRO A 256 21.34 -18.74 1.26
CA PRO A 256 22.24 -18.86 2.40
C PRO A 256 21.95 -20.05 3.31
N ALA A 257 20.72 -20.56 3.32
CA ALA A 257 20.37 -21.79 4.05
C ALA A 257 20.91 -23.07 3.41
N LYS A 258 21.51 -22.99 2.21
CA LYS A 258 22.05 -24.12 1.44
C LYS A 258 23.52 -23.92 1.05
N SER A 259 24.20 -22.95 1.66
CA SER A 259 25.53 -22.49 1.24
C SER A 259 26.56 -22.61 2.37
N ASP A 260 26.46 -23.64 3.21
CA ASP A 260 27.41 -23.95 4.28
C ASP A 260 28.74 -24.55 3.78
#